data_AF-A0A1D9HBN3-F1
#
_entry.id   AF-A0A1D9HBN3-F1
#
_cell.length_a   1.000
_cell.length_b   1.000
_cell.length_c   1.000
_cell.angle_alpha   90.00
_cell.angle_beta   90.00
_cell.angle_gamma   90.00
#
_symmetry.space_group_name_H-M   'P 1'
#
loop_
_entity.id
_entity.type
_entity.pdbx_description
1 polymer ?
#
loop_
_entity_poly.entity_id
_entity_poly.type
_entity_poly.pdbx_seq_one_letter_code
_entity_poly.pdbx_strand_id
1 'polypeptide(L)'
;MSARTARARTAKESETTPEGLTALLYHITHAASQKLIDPEFARKLGREIEAEYEALRTRRGSELRDCSGVEDAMARFQSAILAEEGRLLTRALTRLRGSADSVAAPPAAAPPP
;
A
#
# COMPACT_ATOMS: atom_id res chain seq x y z
N MET A 1 41.24 -18.54 24.25
CA MET A 1 40.75 -18.76 22.86
C MET A 1 39.23 -18.89 22.88
N SER A 2 38.55 -18.02 22.15
CA SER A 2 37.34 -18.26 21.36
C SER A 2 36.53 -16.97 21.27
N ALA A 3 36.83 -16.23 20.21
CA ALA A 3 36.14 -15.05 19.77
C ALA A 3 34.67 -15.39 19.47
N ARG A 4 33.75 -14.78 20.22
CA ARG A 4 32.34 -14.75 19.85
C ARG A 4 32.17 -13.59 18.88
N THR A 5 32.46 -13.88 17.62
CA THR A 5 32.43 -12.97 16.48
C THR A 5 31.10 -12.22 16.45
N ALA A 6 31.19 -10.90 16.57
CA ALA A 6 30.13 -9.97 16.25
C ALA A 6 29.64 -10.28 14.82
N ARG A 7 28.41 -10.78 14.71
CA ARG A 7 27.70 -10.82 13.44
C ARG A 7 27.25 -9.40 13.14
N ALA A 8 28.21 -8.54 12.82
CA ALA A 8 27.98 -7.28 12.15
C ALA A 8 27.21 -7.64 10.87
N ARG A 9 25.90 -7.49 10.92
CA ARG A 9 25.13 -7.31 9.71
C ARG A 9 25.72 -6.06 9.09
N THR A 10 26.60 -6.25 8.12
CA THR A 10 26.89 -5.25 7.10
C THR A 10 25.58 -5.02 6.36
N ALA A 11 24.66 -4.28 6.98
CA ALA A 11 23.74 -3.44 6.27
C ALA A 11 24.66 -2.46 5.55
N LYS A 12 25.03 -2.81 4.32
CA LYS A 12 25.50 -1.85 3.34
C LYS A 12 24.47 -0.74 3.43
N GLU A 13 24.88 0.42 3.95
CA GLU A 13 24.01 1.60 4.07
C GLU A 13 23.41 1.79 2.67
N SER A 14 22.16 1.35 2.50
CA SER A 14 21.45 1.50 1.26
C SER A 14 21.16 2.98 1.22
N GLU A 15 22.02 3.74 0.55
CA GLU A 15 21.81 5.14 0.35
C GLU A 15 20.45 5.27 -0.33
N THR A 16 19.50 5.86 0.38
CA THR A 16 18.18 6.15 -0.15
C THR A 16 18.40 7.09 -1.34
N THR A 17 17.93 6.70 -2.52
CA THR A 17 17.99 7.53 -3.74
C THR A 17 16.58 7.84 -4.24
N PRO A 18 16.36 9.00 -4.90
CA PRO A 18 15.08 9.33 -5.52
C PRO A 18 14.60 8.25 -6.50
N GLU A 19 15.51 7.69 -7.31
CA GLU A 19 15.19 6.64 -8.28
C GLU A 19 14.77 5.35 -7.56
N GLY A 20 15.43 5.01 -6.45
CA GLY A 20 15.09 3.85 -5.64
C GLY A 20 13.70 3.96 -5.01
N LEU A 21 13.36 5.13 -4.46
CA LEU A 21 12.03 5.40 -3.89
C LEU A 21 10.95 5.35 -4.98
N THR A 22 11.23 5.93 -6.15
CA THR A 22 10.33 5.90 -7.31
C THR A 22 10.05 4.46 -7.75
N ALA A 23 11.10 3.65 -7.95
CA ALA A 23 10.97 2.24 -8.32
C ALA A 23 10.19 1.44 -7.26
N LEU A 24 10.46 1.68 -5.97
CA LEU A 24 9.76 1.04 -4.88
C LEU A 24 8.26 1.35 -4.90
N LEU A 25 7.87 2.62 -5.09
CA LEU A 25 6.47 3.04 -5.20
C LEU A 25 5.76 2.35 -6.37
N TYR A 26 6.41 2.23 -7.53
CA TYR A 26 5.86 1.48 -8.66
C TYR A 26 5.67 -0.01 -8.34
N HIS A 27 6.66 -0.65 -7.71
CA HIS A 27 6.57 -2.06 -7.34
C HIS A 27 5.45 -2.33 -6.34
N ILE A 28 5.30 -1.50 -5.31
CA ILE A 28 4.22 -1.65 -4.32
C ILE A 28 2.87 -1.40 -4.99
N THR A 29 2.74 -0.37 -5.84
CA THR A 29 1.51 -0.11 -6.60
C THR A 29 1.11 -1.32 -7.43
N HIS A 30 2.07 -1.90 -8.16
CA HIS A 30 1.83 -3.08 -8.97
C HIS A 30 1.42 -4.29 -8.12
N ALA A 31 2.14 -4.56 -7.04
CA ALA A 31 1.83 -5.66 -6.14
C ALA A 31 0.46 -5.51 -5.45
N ALA A 32 0.08 -4.29 -5.06
CA ALA A 32 -1.25 -3.97 -4.53
C ALA A 32 -2.34 -4.22 -5.59
N SER A 33 -2.14 -3.79 -6.84
CA SER A 33 -3.10 -4.06 -7.93
C SER A 33 -3.26 -5.54 -8.25
N GLN A 34 -2.22 -6.35 -8.04
CA GLN A 34 -2.26 -7.80 -8.17
C GLN A 34 -2.84 -8.50 -6.93
N LYS A 35 -3.24 -7.75 -5.90
CA LYS A 35 -3.72 -8.27 -4.60
C LYS A 35 -2.69 -9.15 -3.89
N LEU A 36 -1.40 -8.96 -4.19
CA LEU A 36 -0.31 -9.64 -3.49
C LEU A 36 -0.03 -9.01 -2.13
N ILE A 37 -0.50 -7.77 -1.93
CA ILE A 37 -0.29 -6.98 -0.73
C ILE A 37 -1.64 -6.44 -0.26
N ASP A 38 -1.85 -6.48 1.05
CA ASP A 38 -3.00 -5.86 1.70
C ASP A 38 -2.96 -4.33 1.55
N PRO A 39 -4.05 -3.67 1.10
CA PRO A 39 -4.10 -2.22 0.97
C PRO A 39 -3.73 -1.46 2.24
N GLU A 40 -4.07 -1.97 3.43
CA GLU A 40 -3.68 -1.31 4.69
C GLU A 40 -2.16 -1.33 4.89
N PHE A 41 -1.52 -2.47 4.58
CA PHE A 41 -0.07 -2.59 4.63
C PHE A 41 0.61 -1.71 3.58
N ALA A 42 0.10 -1.68 2.35
CA ALA A 42 0.60 -0.77 1.31
C ALA A 42 0.53 0.69 1.77
N ARG A 43 -0.59 1.10 2.38
CA ARG A 43 -0.75 2.46 2.93
C ARG A 43 0.27 2.78 4.02
N LYS A 44 0.59 1.82 4.90
CA LYS A 44 1.63 2.01 5.94
C LYS A 44 3.01 2.20 5.29
N LEU A 45 3.36 1.35 4.33
CA LEU A 45 4.60 1.48 3.56
C LEU A 45 4.68 2.85 2.85
N GLY A 46 3.58 3.32 2.26
CA GLY A 46 3.54 4.64 1.63
C GLY A 46 3.94 5.78 2.59
N ARG A 47 3.48 5.74 3.85
CA ARG A 47 3.85 6.73 4.87
C ARG A 47 5.31 6.64 5.28
N GLU A 48 5.85 5.43 5.36
CA GLU A 48 7.28 5.23 5.67
C GLU A 48 8.16 5.76 4.54
N ILE A 49 7.77 5.53 3.28
CA ILE A 49 8.47 6.05 2.09
C ILE A 49 8.38 7.58 2.05
N GLU A 50 7.24 8.16 2.41
CA GLU A 50 7.06 9.62 2.51
C GLU A 50 7.97 10.23 3.58
N ALA A 51 8.06 9.61 4.77
CA ALA A 51 8.96 10.07 5.82
C ALA A 51 10.43 9.97 5.39
N GLU A 52 10.81 8.90 4.70
CA GLU A 52 12.16 8.71 4.16
C GLU A 52 12.48 9.72 3.04
N TYR A 53 11.50 10.03 2.18
CA TYR A 53 11.60 11.08 1.17
C TYR A 53 11.83 12.46 1.80
N GLU A 54 11.07 12.83 2.84
CA GLU A 54 11.25 14.09 3.56
C GLU A 54 12.61 14.16 4.27
N ALA A 55 13.08 13.05 4.84
CA ALA A 55 14.41 12.97 5.43
C ALA A 55 15.50 13.16 4.37
N LEU A 56 15.35 12.55 3.19
CA LEU A 56 16.25 12.71 2.05
C LEU A 56 16.27 14.15 1.53
N ARG A 57 15.08 14.78 1.44
CA ARG A 57 14.91 16.19 1.07
C ARG A 57 15.62 17.14 2.03
N THR A 58 15.52 16.86 3.33
CA THR A 58 16.18 17.63 4.39
C THR A 58 17.71 17.46 4.35
N ARG A 59 18.21 16.24 4.09
CA ARG A 59 19.66 15.94 4.05
C ARG A 59 20.37 16.53 2.82
N ARG A 60 19.74 16.48 1.65
CA ARG A 60 20.35 16.92 0.39
C ARG A 60 20.00 18.38 0.00
N GLY A 61 19.11 19.04 0.76
CA GLY A 61 18.79 20.45 0.56
C GLY A 61 18.31 20.76 -0.87
N SER A 62 18.83 21.84 -1.46
CA SER A 62 18.48 22.31 -2.82
C SER A 62 19.17 21.56 -3.96
N GLU A 63 20.05 20.58 -3.67
CA GLU A 63 20.72 19.77 -4.70
C GLU A 63 19.77 18.77 -5.38
N LEU A 64 18.57 18.58 -4.82
CA LEU A 64 17.52 17.74 -5.37
C LEU A 64 16.75 18.47 -6.48
N ARG A 65 17.42 18.73 -7.60
CA ARG A 65 16.75 19.20 -8.82
C ARG A 65 15.84 18.14 -9.47
N ASP A 66 15.83 16.91 -8.97
CA ASP A 66 15.19 15.77 -9.66
C ASP A 66 14.32 14.88 -8.73
N CYS A 67 13.64 15.48 -7.75
CA CYS A 67 12.67 14.77 -6.92
C CYS A 67 11.25 14.72 -7.49
N SER A 68 10.98 15.43 -8.59
CA SER A 68 9.65 15.47 -9.22
C SER A 68 9.13 14.07 -9.56
N GLY A 69 10.02 13.16 -9.96
CA GLY A 69 9.69 11.75 -10.22
C GLY A 69 9.18 11.01 -8.99
N VAL A 70 9.71 11.31 -7.80
CA VAL A 70 9.27 10.70 -6.53
C VAL A 70 7.91 11.24 -6.13
N GLU A 71 7.70 12.55 -6.25
CA GLU A 71 6.43 13.20 -5.92
C GLU A 71 5.29 12.69 -6.82
N ASP A 72 5.54 12.59 -8.13
CA ASP A 72 4.61 12.02 -9.10
C ASP A 72 4.31 10.54 -8.80
N ALA A 73 5.34 9.75 -8.48
CA ALA A 73 5.17 8.35 -8.12
C ALA A 73 4.37 8.19 -6.82
N MET A 74 4.58 9.07 -5.84
CA MET A 74 3.85 9.08 -4.57
C MET A 74 2.38 9.42 -4.79
N ALA A 75 2.08 10.45 -5.59
CA ALA A 75 0.71 10.82 -5.93
C ALA A 75 -0.03 9.68 -6.65
N ARG A 76 0.64 9.02 -7.61
CA ARG A 76 0.09 7.85 -8.31
C ARG A 76 -0.15 6.68 -7.36
N PHE A 77 0.81 6.40 -6.49
CA PHE A 77 0.70 5.36 -5.47
C PHE A 77 -0.52 5.59 -4.57
N GLN A 78 -0.65 6.79 -3.99
CA GLN A 78 -1.76 7.15 -3.11
C GLN A 78 -3.11 7.04 -3.82
N SER A 79 -3.22 7.54 -5.06
CA SER A 79 -4.43 7.43 -5.88
C SER A 79 -4.81 5.97 -6.15
N ALA A 80 -3.85 5.11 -6.46
CA ALA A 80 -4.09 3.69 -6.72
C ALA A 80 -4.60 2.95 -5.47
N ILE A 81 -4.02 3.23 -4.29
CA ILE A 81 -4.47 2.63 -3.03
C ILE A 81 -5.88 3.07 -2.68
N LEU A 82 -6.18 4.37 -2.79
CA LEU A 82 -7.53 4.91 -2.54
C LEU A 82 -8.57 4.29 -3.49
N ALA A 83 -8.22 4.10 -4.75
CA ALA A 83 -9.11 3.44 -5.71
C ALA A 83 -9.42 1.99 -5.32
N GLU A 84 -8.42 1.21 -4.88
CA GLU A 84 -8.65 -0.18 -4.46
C GLU A 84 -9.44 -0.25 -3.15
N GLU A 85 -9.15 0.61 -2.16
CA GLU A 85 -9.97 0.72 -0.95
C GLU A 85 -11.43 1.05 -1.28
N GLY A 86 -11.67 1.99 -2.20
CA GLY A 86 -13.00 2.31 -2.70
C GLY A 86 -13.71 1.11 -3.31
N ARG A 87 -13.01 0.31 -4.14
CA ARG A 87 -13.56 -0.92 -4.72
C ARG A 87 -13.91 -1.96 -3.66
N LEU A 88 -13.08 -2.12 -2.64
CA LEU A 88 -13.34 -3.03 -1.53
C LEU A 88 -14.59 -2.61 -0.74
N LEU A 89 -14.72 -1.31 -0.46
CA LEU A 89 -15.89 -0.75 0.20
C LEU A 89 -17.17 -0.96 -0.63
N THR A 90 -17.13 -0.65 -1.94
CA THR A 90 -18.27 -0.90 -2.84
C THR A 90 -18.68 -2.37 -2.83
N ARG A 91 -17.71 -3.30 -2.92
CA ARG A 91 -18.01 -4.75 -2.86
C ARG A 91 -18.62 -5.15 -1.52
N ALA A 92 -18.12 -4.61 -0.40
CA ALA A 92 -18.69 -4.89 0.91
C ALA A 92 -20.15 -4.39 1.01
N LEU A 93 -20.43 -3.18 0.53
CA LEU A 93 -21.77 -2.61 0.49
C LEU A 93 -22.73 -3.42 -0.40
N THR A 94 -22.28 -3.86 -1.59
CA THR A 94 -23.08 -4.73 -2.46
C THR A 94 -23.42 -6.05 -1.78
N ARG A 95 -22.45 -6.69 -1.10
CA ARG A 95 -22.69 -7.93 -0.35
C ARG A 95 -23.68 -7.73 0.79
N LEU A 96 -23.57 -6.63 1.53
CA LEU A 96 -24.48 -6.31 2.63
C LEU A 96 -25.91 -6.12 2.13
N ARG A 97 -26.10 -5.39 1.03
CA ARG A 97 -27.41 -5.21 0.39
C ARG A 97 -28.02 -6.53 -0.08
N GLY A 98 -27.26 -7.34 -0.83
CA GLY A 98 -27.74 -8.65 -1.30
C GLY A 98 -28.05 -9.64 -0.16
N SER A 99 -27.36 -9.52 0.97
CA SER A 99 -27.65 -10.33 2.16
C SER A 99 -28.93 -9.87 2.88
N ALA A 100 -29.19 -8.56 2.93
CA ALA A 100 -30.44 -8.01 3.46
C ALA A 100 -31.65 -8.46 2.62
N ASP A 101 -31.51 -8.52 1.30
CA ASP A 101 -32.57 -8.97 0.40
C ASP A 101 -32.85 -10.49 0.51
N SER A 102 -31.84 -11.32 0.83
CA SER A 102 -32.03 -12.77 1.03
C SER A 102 -32.73 -13.14 2.34
N VAL A 103 -32.60 -12.32 3.38
CA VAL A 103 -33.29 -12.56 4.67
C VAL A 103 -34.78 -12.20 4.59
N ALA A 104 -35.19 -11.37 3.62
CA ALA A 104 -36.56 -10.92 3.45
C ALA A 104 -37.46 -11.88 2.65
N ALA A 105 -36.96 -13.04 2.19
CA ALA A 105 -37.80 -14.04 1.52
C ALA A 105 -38.65 -14.80 2.56
N PRO A 106 -39.99 -14.62 2.61
CA PRO A 106 -40.83 -15.36 3.54
C PRO A 106 -40.83 -16.85 3.16
N PRO A 107 -40.93 -17.78 4.14
CA PRO A 107 -41.11 -19.20 3.83
C PRO A 107 -42.38 -19.35 3.00
N ALA A 108 -42.23 -19.93 1.81
CA ALA A 108 -43.35 -20.24 0.92
C ALA A 108 -44.41 -21.01 1.74
N ALA A 109 -45.57 -20.37 1.93
CA ALA A 109 -46.70 -20.96 2.61
C ALA A 109 -47.05 -22.28 1.90
N ALA A 110 -47.02 -23.37 2.66
CA ALA A 110 -47.41 -24.69 2.17
C ALA A 110 -48.86 -24.63 1.61
N PRO A 111 -49.14 -25.28 0.47
CA PRO A 111 -50.49 -25.33 -0.07
C PRO A 111 -51.41 -26.11 0.89
N PRO A 112 -52.64 -25.62 1.15
CA PRO A 112 -53.62 -26.34 1.97
C PRO A 112 -54.12 -27.62 1.25
N PRO A 113 -54.67 -28.59 2.01
CA PRO A 113 -54.94 -29.96 1.55
C PRO A 113 -56.00 -30.09 0.46
#